data_AF-A0A2M7PVK3-F1
#
_entry.id   AF-A0A2M7PVK3-F1
#
_cell.length_a   1.000
_cell.length_b   1.000
_cell.length_c   1.000
_cell.angle_alpha   90.00
_cell.angle_beta   90.00
_cell.angle_gamma   90.00
#
_symmetry.space_group_name_H-M   'P 1'
#
loop_
_entity.id
_entity.type
_entity.pdbx_description
1 polymer ?
#
loop_
_entity_poly.entity_id
_entity_poly.type
_entity_poly.pdbx_seq_one_letter_code
_entity_poly.pdbx_strand_id
1 'polypeptide(L)'
;FFRGKTNGGFVVPFDPTQVNFMLTEANTWQYNFFVPQDINTHIALLGGDEPYESKLDELFTTTEKLSGREQSDITGLIGQYAHGNEPSHNMAYLYNYVGKPWKTQKLIHQICTELYSNQPDGLSGNEDCGQMSAWYVMSALGFYPVTPGSLQYVLGTPLF
;
A
#
# COMPACT_ATOMS: atom_id res chain seq x y z
N PHE A 1 -10.90 -9.26 0.69
CA PHE A 1 -11.22 -8.11 -0.17
C PHE A 1 -12.47 -7.42 0.32
N PHE A 2 -12.36 -6.15 0.70
CA PHE A 2 -13.51 -5.24 0.77
C PHE A 2 -14.14 -5.10 -0.62
N ARG A 3 -15.47 -5.07 -0.69
CA ARG A 3 -16.20 -5.07 -1.97
C ARG A 3 -17.32 -4.05 -1.94
N GLY A 4 -17.45 -3.31 -3.04
CA GLY A 4 -18.57 -2.40 -3.26
C GLY A 4 -19.92 -3.14 -3.25
N LYS A 5 -20.93 -2.47 -2.70
CA LYS A 5 -22.32 -2.93 -2.74
C LYS A 5 -23.19 -1.89 -3.44
N THR A 6 -24.22 -2.37 -4.13
CA THR A 6 -25.29 -1.56 -4.70
C THR A 6 -26.63 -2.24 -4.42
N ASN A 7 -27.63 -1.49 -3.97
CA ASN A 7 -28.94 -2.00 -3.60
C ASN A 7 -28.90 -3.24 -2.66
N GLY A 8 -27.96 -3.24 -1.70
CA GLY A 8 -27.78 -4.33 -0.72
C GLY A 8 -27.01 -5.56 -1.24
N GLY A 9 -26.83 -5.71 -2.56
CA GLY A 9 -26.05 -6.77 -3.18
C GLY A 9 -24.59 -6.37 -3.41
N PHE A 10 -23.68 -7.35 -3.45
CA PHE A 10 -22.33 -7.10 -3.94
C PHE A 10 -22.35 -6.85 -5.45
N VAL A 11 -21.50 -5.92 -5.90
CA VAL A 11 -21.28 -5.71 -7.34
C VAL A 11 -20.67 -6.98 -7.95
N VAL A 12 -21.19 -7.38 -9.12
CA VAL A 12 -20.75 -8.53 -9.91
C VAL A 12 -20.65 -8.14 -11.40
N PRO A 13 -19.69 -8.70 -12.17
CA PRO A 13 -18.62 -9.59 -11.72
C PRO A 13 -17.61 -8.87 -10.80
N PHE A 14 -16.87 -9.64 -9.99
CA PHE A 14 -15.82 -9.09 -9.12
C PHE A 14 -14.44 -9.43 -9.70
N ASP A 15 -13.66 -8.40 -10.00
CA ASP A 15 -12.26 -8.48 -10.37
C ASP A 15 -11.46 -7.54 -9.45
N PRO A 16 -10.56 -8.06 -8.61
CA PRO A 16 -9.80 -7.25 -7.66
C PRO A 16 -8.77 -6.33 -8.34
N THR A 17 -8.36 -6.64 -9.58
CA THR A 17 -7.40 -5.84 -10.37
C THR A 17 -8.06 -4.65 -11.06
N GLN A 18 -9.40 -4.63 -11.12
CA GLN A 18 -10.17 -3.63 -11.82
C GLN A 18 -10.13 -2.27 -11.12
N VAL A 19 -9.63 -1.28 -11.83
CA VAL A 19 -9.84 0.13 -11.51
C VAL A 19 -11.23 0.52 -12.01
N ASN A 20 -12.10 0.94 -11.09
CA ASN A 20 -13.49 1.28 -11.39
C ASN A 20 -13.91 2.56 -10.65
N PHE A 21 -15.21 2.86 -10.58
CA PHE A 21 -15.74 4.07 -9.93
C PHE A 21 -16.15 3.88 -8.47
N MET A 22 -15.96 2.67 -7.90
CA MET A 22 -16.27 2.40 -6.50
C MET A 22 -15.13 2.80 -5.57
N LEU A 23 -13.92 2.96 -6.11
CA LEU A 23 -12.71 3.32 -5.39
C LEU A 23 -12.05 4.49 -6.11
N THR A 24 -11.50 5.42 -5.33
CA THR A 24 -10.82 6.61 -5.88
C THR A 24 -9.40 6.24 -6.28
N GLU A 25 -9.11 6.35 -7.58
CA GLU A 25 -7.77 6.25 -8.17
C GLU A 25 -7.02 4.95 -7.87
N ALA A 26 -7.77 3.87 -7.62
CA ALA A 26 -7.20 2.62 -7.14
C ALA A 26 -8.10 1.44 -7.51
N ASN A 27 -7.56 0.24 -7.32
CA ASN A 27 -8.33 -1.00 -7.36
C ASN A 27 -8.50 -1.60 -5.95
N THR A 28 -9.13 -2.78 -5.89
CA THR A 28 -9.46 -3.41 -4.61
C THR A 28 -8.23 -3.89 -3.86
N TRP A 29 -7.13 -4.22 -4.54
CA TRP A 29 -5.87 -4.57 -3.88
C TRP A 29 -5.37 -3.44 -2.97
N GLN A 30 -5.39 -2.23 -3.49
CA GLN A 30 -4.86 -1.05 -2.81
C GLN A 30 -5.76 -0.60 -1.65
N TYR A 31 -7.08 -0.58 -1.82
CA TYR A 31 -7.96 -0.22 -0.71
C TYR A 31 -8.18 -1.34 0.31
N ASN A 32 -7.84 -2.60 -0.01
CA ASN A 32 -8.05 -3.70 0.94
C ASN A 32 -7.29 -3.51 2.25
N PHE A 33 -6.13 -2.84 2.21
CA PHE A 33 -5.26 -2.65 3.36
C PHE A 33 -5.44 -1.31 4.08
N PHE A 34 -6.41 -0.48 3.67
CA PHE A 34 -6.59 0.87 4.20
C PHE A 34 -7.50 0.91 5.43
N VAL A 35 -7.08 0.23 6.51
CA VAL A 35 -7.75 0.22 7.83
C VAL A 35 -6.77 0.62 8.95
N PRO A 36 -6.11 1.79 8.84
CA PRO A 36 -5.01 2.15 9.73
C PRO A 36 -5.44 2.27 11.20
N GLN A 37 -6.70 2.61 11.47
CA GLN A 37 -7.21 2.78 12.83
C GLN A 37 -7.43 1.46 13.58
N ASP A 38 -7.55 0.32 12.89
CA ASP A 38 -7.82 -0.99 13.51
C ASP A 38 -7.24 -2.15 12.68
N ILE A 39 -5.91 -2.17 12.62
CA ILE A 39 -5.15 -3.16 11.85
C ILE A 39 -5.34 -4.57 12.43
N ASN A 40 -5.47 -4.70 13.76
CA ASN A 40 -5.65 -6.00 14.41
C ASN A 40 -6.97 -6.67 14.02
N THR A 41 -8.08 -5.91 14.00
CA THR A 41 -9.36 -6.45 13.51
C THR A 41 -9.28 -6.77 12.02
N HIS A 42 -8.58 -5.96 11.22
CA HIS A 42 -8.39 -6.27 9.81
C HIS A 42 -7.60 -7.58 9.59
N ILE A 43 -6.54 -7.81 10.37
CA ILE A 43 -5.79 -9.08 10.39
C ILE A 43 -6.73 -10.25 10.73
N ALA A 44 -7.53 -10.12 11.79
CA ALA A 44 -8.50 -11.15 12.18
C ALA A 44 -9.54 -11.43 11.08
N LEU A 45 -10.05 -10.40 10.39
CA LEU A 45 -11.00 -10.54 9.28
C LEU A 45 -10.41 -11.27 8.06
N LEU A 46 -9.10 -11.18 7.86
CA LEU A 46 -8.39 -11.92 6.80
C LEU A 46 -7.92 -13.32 7.23
N GLY A 47 -8.16 -13.70 8.49
CA GLY A 47 -7.88 -15.06 8.99
C GLY A 47 -6.69 -15.16 9.95
N GLY A 48 -6.18 -14.04 10.44
CA GLY A 48 -5.02 -13.99 11.35
C GLY A 48 -3.70 -13.70 10.63
N ASP A 49 -2.60 -13.78 11.39
CA ASP A 49 -1.29 -13.30 10.98
C ASP A 49 -0.77 -13.98 9.70
N GLU A 50 -0.86 -15.32 9.61
CA GLU A 50 -0.35 -16.09 8.47
C GLU A 50 -1.12 -15.81 7.15
N PRO A 51 -2.47 -15.85 7.12
CA PRO A 51 -3.21 -15.42 5.93
C PRO A 51 -2.98 -13.96 5.55
N TYR A 52 -2.83 -13.08 6.53
CA TYR A 52 -2.57 -11.67 6.29
C TYR A 52 -1.18 -11.44 5.67
N GLU A 53 -0.14 -12.08 6.22
CA GLU A 53 1.21 -12.11 5.63
C GLU A 53 1.16 -12.63 4.20
N SER A 54 0.46 -13.75 3.96
CA SER A 54 0.32 -14.33 2.63
C SER A 54 -0.38 -13.37 1.66
N LYS A 55 -1.37 -12.60 2.13
CA LYS A 55 -2.06 -11.62 1.30
C LYS A 55 -1.21 -10.40 0.96
N LEU A 56 -0.36 -9.96 1.89
CA LEU A 56 0.65 -8.94 1.62
C LEU A 56 1.70 -9.46 0.64
N ASP A 57 2.18 -10.70 0.80
CA ASP A 57 3.12 -11.31 -0.14
C ASP A 57 2.52 -11.33 -1.55
N GLU A 58 1.27 -11.79 -1.68
CA GLU A 58 0.54 -11.81 -2.95
C GLU A 58 0.43 -10.40 -3.58
N LEU A 59 0.17 -9.36 -2.78
CA LEU A 59 0.15 -7.96 -3.24
C LEU A 59 1.48 -7.55 -3.89
N PHE A 60 2.61 -7.84 -3.24
CA PHE A 60 3.93 -7.40 -3.70
C PHE A 60 4.55 -8.30 -4.78
N THR A 61 4.07 -9.55 -4.95
CA THR A 61 4.68 -10.51 -5.88
C THR A 61 3.80 -10.90 -7.07
N THR A 62 2.50 -10.59 -7.06
CA THR A 62 1.61 -10.98 -8.16
C THR A 62 2.03 -10.34 -9.49
N THR A 63 1.85 -11.09 -10.58
CA THR A 63 2.10 -10.62 -11.96
C THR A 63 0.82 -10.19 -12.68
N GLU A 64 -0.33 -10.27 -12.00
CA GLU A 64 -1.62 -9.82 -12.52
C GLU A 64 -1.56 -8.32 -12.83
N LYS A 65 -1.99 -7.95 -14.03
CA LYS A 65 -1.99 -6.55 -14.48
C LYS A 65 -3.24 -5.83 -13.99
N LEU A 66 -3.16 -4.50 -13.93
CA LEU A 66 -4.34 -3.66 -13.74
C LEU A 66 -5.35 -3.92 -14.88
N SER A 67 -6.63 -3.94 -14.53
CA SER A 67 -7.73 -4.06 -15.49
C SER A 67 -8.70 -2.88 -15.32
N GLY A 68 -9.68 -2.76 -16.20
CA GLY A 68 -10.67 -1.69 -16.15
C GLY A 68 -10.15 -0.38 -16.74
N ARG A 69 -10.42 0.75 -16.06
CA ARG A 69 -10.04 2.07 -16.58
C ARG A 69 -8.54 2.32 -16.42
N GLU A 70 -7.94 3.03 -17.36
CA GLU A 70 -6.60 3.57 -17.17
C GLU A 70 -6.64 4.72 -16.14
N GLN A 71 -5.69 4.73 -15.23
CA GLN A 71 -5.52 5.77 -14.23
C GLN A 71 -4.05 6.17 -14.18
N SER A 72 -3.76 7.44 -14.46
CA SER A 72 -2.40 7.98 -14.52
C SER A 72 -1.66 7.93 -13.18
N ASP A 73 -2.39 7.96 -12.08
CA ASP A 73 -1.82 8.05 -10.73
C ASP A 73 -1.38 6.68 -10.20
N ILE A 74 -1.78 5.58 -10.85
CA ILE A 74 -1.37 4.24 -10.45
C ILE A 74 -0.03 3.90 -11.12
N THR A 75 1.05 4.39 -10.53
CA THR A 75 2.43 4.24 -11.02
C THR A 75 3.37 3.73 -9.91
N GLY A 76 4.63 3.40 -10.26
CA GLY A 76 5.59 2.85 -9.30
C GLY A 76 5.19 1.47 -8.76
N LEU A 77 4.86 0.54 -9.65
CA LEU A 77 4.29 -0.76 -9.28
C LEU A 77 5.33 -1.75 -8.75
N ILE A 78 5.01 -2.37 -7.61
CA ILE A 78 5.66 -3.61 -7.12
C ILE A 78 4.54 -4.64 -6.95
N GLY A 79 4.33 -5.48 -7.96
CA GLY A 79 3.10 -6.27 -8.07
C GLY A 79 1.89 -5.35 -8.22
N GLN A 80 0.96 -5.39 -7.25
CA GLN A 80 -0.23 -4.52 -7.17
C GLN A 80 -0.05 -3.33 -6.21
N TYR A 81 1.04 -3.27 -5.44
CA TYR A 81 1.41 -2.07 -4.69
C TYR A 81 1.77 -0.96 -5.67
N ALA A 82 1.16 0.23 -5.54
CA ALA A 82 1.42 1.38 -6.38
C ALA A 82 2.00 2.52 -5.54
N HIS A 83 3.31 2.73 -5.63
CA HIS A 83 3.95 3.73 -4.78
C HIS A 83 3.62 5.17 -5.18
N GLY A 84 3.29 5.41 -6.45
CA GLY A 84 2.95 6.75 -6.92
C GLY A 84 1.61 7.29 -6.42
N ASN A 85 0.89 6.53 -5.56
CA ASN A 85 -0.43 6.89 -5.05
C ASN A 85 -0.56 6.55 -3.54
N GLU A 86 -1.17 7.46 -2.80
CA GLU A 86 -1.22 7.45 -1.33
C GLU A 86 -1.90 6.25 -0.67
N PRO A 87 -2.97 5.63 -1.23
CA PRO A 87 -3.61 4.48 -0.60
C PRO A 87 -2.63 3.35 -0.30
N SER A 88 -1.52 3.24 -1.05
CA SER A 88 -0.51 2.21 -0.88
C SER A 88 0.51 2.51 0.23
N HIS A 89 0.72 3.78 0.60
CA HIS A 89 1.90 4.23 1.35
C HIS A 89 2.15 3.54 2.70
N ASN A 90 1.10 3.04 3.36
CA ASN A 90 1.25 2.33 4.64
C ASN A 90 1.59 0.83 4.50
N MET A 91 1.39 0.22 3.33
CA MET A 91 1.26 -1.23 3.21
C MET A 91 2.54 -2.00 3.56
N ALA A 92 3.70 -1.48 3.17
CA ALA A 92 4.99 -2.11 3.47
C ALA A 92 5.23 -2.19 4.99
N TYR A 93 4.68 -1.26 5.78
CA TYR A 93 4.78 -1.26 7.24
C TYR A 93 3.85 -2.27 7.92
N LEU A 94 2.87 -2.83 7.21
CA LEU A 94 1.89 -3.76 7.79
C LEU A 94 2.50 -5.11 8.19
N TYR A 95 3.64 -5.50 7.61
CA TYR A 95 4.34 -6.72 8.03
C TYR A 95 4.80 -6.69 9.49
N ASN A 96 5.02 -5.51 10.08
CA ASN A 96 5.33 -5.40 11.51
C ASN A 96 4.20 -5.93 12.39
N TYR A 97 2.95 -5.75 11.97
CA TYR A 97 1.77 -6.13 12.74
C TYR A 97 1.50 -7.64 12.74
N VAL A 98 2.17 -8.39 11.85
CA VAL A 98 2.13 -9.86 11.79
C VAL A 98 3.46 -10.50 12.16
N GLY A 99 4.33 -9.75 12.86
CA GLY A 99 5.59 -10.26 13.39
C GLY A 99 6.67 -10.53 12.33
N LYS A 100 6.62 -9.86 11.17
CA LYS A 100 7.59 -10.02 10.07
C LYS A 100 8.33 -8.72 9.73
N PRO A 101 8.94 -8.03 10.69
CA PRO A 101 9.55 -6.71 10.45
C PRO A 101 10.66 -6.70 9.40
N TRP A 102 11.36 -7.82 9.21
CA TRP A 102 12.37 -7.97 8.15
C TRP A 102 11.79 -7.82 6.74
N LYS A 103 10.51 -8.16 6.52
CA LYS A 103 9.81 -7.93 5.24
C LYS A 103 9.51 -6.45 5.03
N THR A 104 9.08 -5.74 6.09
CA THR A 104 8.98 -4.27 6.06
C THR A 104 10.32 -3.64 5.70
N GLN A 105 11.39 -4.00 6.38
CA GLN A 105 12.73 -3.45 6.12
C GLN A 105 13.17 -3.66 4.67
N LYS A 106 13.00 -4.88 4.14
CA LYS A 106 13.31 -5.20 2.74
C LYS A 106 12.54 -4.31 1.76
N LEU A 107 11.22 -4.20 1.93
CA LEU A 107 10.37 -3.43 1.00
C LEU A 107 10.62 -1.93 1.10
N ILE A 108 10.77 -1.39 2.31
CA ILE A 108 11.08 0.03 2.50
C ILE A 108 12.42 0.38 1.85
N HIS A 109 13.45 -0.45 2.02
CA HIS A 109 14.74 -0.26 1.36
C HIS A 109 14.59 -0.31 -0.17
N GLN A 110 13.86 -1.30 -0.69
CA GLN A 110 13.62 -1.42 -2.13
C GLN A 110 12.91 -0.17 -2.68
N ILE A 111 11.80 0.24 -2.06
CA ILE A 111 11.02 1.41 -2.47
C ILE A 111 11.90 2.67 -2.48
N CYS A 112 12.64 2.93 -1.40
CA CYS A 112 13.49 4.12 -1.30
C CYS A 112 14.62 4.14 -2.34
N THR A 113 15.16 2.99 -2.73
CA THR A 113 16.33 2.91 -3.62
C THR A 113 15.99 2.71 -5.09
N GLU A 114 14.81 2.17 -5.40
CA GLU A 114 14.36 1.89 -6.77
C GLU A 114 13.32 2.90 -7.28
N LEU A 115 12.51 3.49 -6.40
CA LEU A 115 11.36 4.34 -6.80
C LEU A 115 11.59 5.84 -6.58
N TYR A 116 12.79 6.21 -6.10
CA TYR A 116 13.23 7.59 -5.94
C TYR A 116 14.60 7.80 -6.57
N SER A 117 14.79 8.92 -7.25
CA SER A 117 16.11 9.38 -7.71
C SER A 117 16.25 10.89 -7.63
N ASN A 118 17.46 11.39 -7.82
CA ASN A 118 17.77 12.82 -7.86
C ASN A 118 17.66 13.43 -9.27
N GLN A 119 17.11 12.69 -10.23
CA GLN A 119 16.89 13.17 -11.60
C GLN A 119 15.59 13.98 -11.70
N PRO A 120 15.40 14.79 -12.76
CA PRO A 120 14.17 15.58 -12.95
C PRO A 120 12.86 14.77 -12.95
N ASP A 121 12.92 13.49 -13.32
CA ASP A 121 11.82 12.51 -13.31
C ASP A 121 11.92 11.53 -12.13
N GLY A 122 12.57 11.95 -11.03
CA GLY A 122 12.96 11.06 -9.94
C GLY A 122 11.85 10.58 -9.01
N LEU A 123 10.58 10.89 -9.27
CA LEU A 123 9.44 10.40 -8.49
C LEU A 123 8.60 9.42 -9.30
N SER A 124 8.11 8.38 -8.64
CA SER A 124 7.28 7.35 -9.26
C SER A 124 5.80 7.73 -9.42
N GLY A 125 5.42 8.99 -9.19
CA GLY A 125 4.05 9.50 -9.23
C GLY A 125 4.02 11.02 -9.00
N ASN A 126 2.84 11.59 -8.80
CA ASN A 126 2.70 13.00 -8.43
C ASN A 126 3.35 13.25 -7.06
N GLU A 127 3.85 14.47 -6.83
CA GLU A 127 4.51 14.80 -5.56
C GLU A 127 3.51 15.02 -4.41
N ASP A 128 2.27 15.36 -4.78
CA ASP A 128 1.11 15.58 -3.92
C ASP A 128 1.38 16.49 -2.72
N CYS A 129 1.93 17.67 -3.04
CA CYS A 129 2.13 18.78 -2.12
C CYS A 129 2.94 18.41 -0.86
N GLY A 130 3.99 17.60 -1.03
CA GLY A 130 4.87 17.15 0.03
C GLY A 130 4.64 15.73 0.49
N GLN A 131 3.57 15.05 0.04
CA GLN A 131 3.22 13.73 0.54
C GLN A 131 4.24 12.65 0.16
N MET A 132 4.67 12.60 -1.11
CA MET A 132 5.71 11.65 -1.56
C MET A 132 7.06 11.94 -0.89
N SER A 133 7.40 13.22 -0.78
CA SER A 133 8.64 13.67 -0.15
C SER A 133 8.66 13.36 1.35
N ALA A 134 7.54 13.60 2.05
CA ALA A 134 7.41 13.28 3.47
C ALA A 134 7.48 11.77 3.71
N TRP A 135 6.88 10.95 2.84
CA TRP A 135 7.02 9.50 2.91
C TRP A 135 8.49 9.07 2.84
N TYR A 136 9.24 9.61 1.88
CA TYR A 136 10.67 9.33 1.73
C TYR A 136 11.46 9.78 2.97
N VAL A 137 11.27 11.01 3.44
CA VAL A 137 11.99 11.55 4.61
C VAL A 137 11.75 10.69 5.85
N MET A 138 10.49 10.38 6.16
CA MET A 138 10.13 9.57 7.34
C MET A 138 10.71 8.15 7.22
N SER A 139 10.55 7.52 6.06
CA SER A 139 11.09 6.18 5.80
C SER A 139 12.62 6.16 5.88
N ALA A 140 13.31 7.19 5.39
CA ALA A 140 14.76 7.34 5.48
C ALA A 140 15.27 7.50 6.92
N LEU A 141 14.47 8.14 7.79
CA LEU A 141 14.72 8.18 9.24
C LEU A 141 14.47 6.84 9.94
N GLY A 142 13.77 5.91 9.27
CA GLY A 142 13.52 4.56 9.75
C GLY A 142 12.20 4.36 10.49
N PHE A 143 11.23 5.28 10.38
CA PHE A 143 9.90 5.12 10.99
C PHE A 143 8.80 5.89 10.24
N TYR A 144 7.56 5.44 10.35
CA TYR A 144 6.43 6.02 9.61
C TYR A 144 5.12 6.07 10.42
N PRO A 145 4.32 7.15 10.30
CA PRO A 145 3.04 7.27 10.99
C PRO A 145 1.94 6.52 10.22
N VAL A 146 1.90 5.19 10.32
CA VAL A 146 0.89 4.33 9.66
C VAL A 146 -0.54 4.75 9.99
N THR A 147 -0.78 5.20 11.23
CA THR A 147 -2.09 5.63 11.72
C THR A 147 -2.03 7.09 12.14
N PRO A 148 -2.20 8.05 11.20
CA PRO A 148 -2.28 9.47 11.54
C PRO A 148 -3.37 9.74 12.58
N GLY A 149 -3.06 10.60 13.55
CA GLY A 149 -3.91 10.86 14.72
C GLY A 149 -3.58 9.98 15.94
N SER A 150 -2.83 8.89 15.76
CA SER A 150 -2.17 8.20 16.87
C SER A 150 -0.84 8.88 17.24
N LEU A 151 -0.29 8.54 18.41
CA LEU A 151 1.07 8.96 18.82
C LEU A 151 2.14 7.92 18.45
N GLN A 152 1.81 6.97 17.58
CA GLN A 152 2.66 5.83 17.28
C GLN A 152 3.35 6.02 15.92
N TYR A 153 4.63 5.64 15.89
CA TYR A 153 5.41 5.51 14.67
C TYR A 153 5.85 4.06 14.53
N VAL A 154 5.68 3.51 13.33
CA VAL A 154 5.99 2.12 13.00
C VAL A 154 7.39 2.06 12.41
N LEU A 155 8.23 1.17 12.92
CA LEU A 155 9.62 1.07 12.50
C LEU A 155 9.73 0.52 11.07
N GLY A 156 10.56 1.16 10.26
CA GLY A 156 11.00 0.68 8.95
C GLY A 156 12.45 0.22 9.02
N THR A 157 13.26 0.76 8.12
CA THR A 157 14.73 0.68 8.16
C THR A 157 15.31 2.06 7.81
N PRO A 158 16.28 2.58 8.57
CA PRO A 158 16.95 3.82 8.19
C PRO A 158 17.79 3.62 6.92
N LEU A 159 18.04 4.70 6.17
CA LEU A 159 18.89 4.69 4.97
C LEU A 159 20.36 5.07 5.25
N PHE A 160 20.66 5.71 6.40
CA PHE A 160 21.97 6.25 6.75
C PHE A 160 22.43 5.82 8.14
#